data_AF-A0A8B8BY41-F1
#
_entry.id   AF-A0A8B8BY41-F1
#
_cell.length_a   1.000
_cell.length_b   1.000
_cell.length_c   1.000
_cell.angle_alpha   90.00
_cell.angle_beta   90.00
_cell.angle_gamma   90.00
#
_symmetry.space_group_name_H-M   'P 1'
#
loop_
_entity.id
_entity.type
_entity.pdbx_description
1 polymer ?
#
loop_
_entity_poly.entity_id
_entity_poly.type
_entity_poly.pdbx_seq_one_letter_code
_entity_poly.pdbx_strand_id
1 'polypeptide(L)'
;MEAYNLAFQKPTWQSETLLTYSSDKAVDGHFMNRSITGNECAISGGNVTEVTWYVDLESIQKNLAKFHHTFSSPAYNGIMQSGRAVDGRKTDLSAYGDYYPSRFKGFSLIISNTTNHRDGVTCYKDVSDAKTSIPPVMDIMCSVVGRYVIYYNERIPEYGSRPGYSPEAFAELCEVEVYDLENVAFLKPTWMSNSMIWSDKAVDGKYTNLHWNGGQCTMSSLSQTATLWVNLEMDVAIDHVVIYFRTDNGPLGVK
;
A
#
# COMPACT_ATOMS: atom_id res chain seq x y z
N MET A 1 -0.90 19.32 -10.65
CA MET A 1 -1.37 19.32 -9.24
C MET A 1 -0.78 18.06 -8.60
N GLU A 2 -0.06 18.19 -7.50
CA GLU A 2 0.44 17.01 -6.76
C GLU A 2 -0.74 16.33 -6.04
N ALA A 3 -0.70 15.00 -5.92
CA ALA A 3 -1.73 14.25 -5.20
C ALA A 3 -1.73 14.67 -3.71
N TYR A 4 -2.90 15.00 -3.18
CA TYR A 4 -3.06 15.45 -1.80
C TYR A 4 -3.14 14.25 -0.84
N ASN A 5 -2.26 14.20 0.17
CA ASN A 5 -2.31 13.17 1.22
C ASN A 5 -3.52 13.40 2.14
N LEU A 6 -4.56 12.59 1.96
CA LEU A 6 -5.81 12.59 2.72
C LEU A 6 -5.62 12.24 4.20
N ALA A 7 -4.57 11.50 4.55
CA ALA A 7 -4.29 11.09 5.92
C ALA A 7 -3.58 12.19 6.73
N PHE A 8 -2.98 13.18 6.06
CA PHE A 8 -2.17 14.20 6.72
C PHE A 8 -2.94 14.92 7.84
N GLN A 9 -2.38 14.87 9.05
CA GLN A 9 -2.91 15.44 10.29
C GLN A 9 -4.35 14.99 10.64
N LYS A 10 -4.77 13.82 10.14
CA LYS A 10 -6.08 13.25 10.46
C LYS A 10 -6.08 12.57 11.83
N PRO A 11 -7.26 12.40 12.45
CA PRO A 11 -7.38 11.65 13.70
C PRO A 11 -6.87 10.22 13.54
N THR A 12 -6.08 9.78 14.51
CA THR A 12 -5.52 8.42 14.54
C THR A 12 -5.77 7.75 15.88
N TRP A 13 -5.58 6.44 15.91
CA TRP A 13 -5.56 5.66 17.14
C TRP A 13 -4.68 4.43 16.96
N GLN A 14 -4.07 3.98 18.06
CA GLN A 14 -3.40 2.69 18.11
C GLN A 14 -3.74 1.95 19.41
N SER A 15 -3.80 0.62 19.34
CA SER A 15 -4.17 -0.24 20.45
C SER A 15 -3.17 -0.19 21.61
N GLU A 16 -1.90 0.06 21.31
CA GLU A 16 -0.80 0.10 22.26
C GLU A 16 0.13 1.25 21.89
N THR A 17 0.57 2.06 22.86
CA THR A 17 1.51 3.17 22.62
C THR A 17 2.77 2.98 23.43
N LEU A 18 3.92 2.91 22.76
CA LEU A 18 5.22 2.92 23.43
C LEU A 18 5.58 4.38 23.76
N LEU A 19 5.68 4.71 25.05
CA LEU A 19 6.17 6.01 25.53
C LEU A 19 5.51 7.21 24.82
N THR A 20 6.27 7.95 24.02
CA THR A 20 5.85 9.15 23.27
C THR A 20 5.62 8.90 21.78
N TYR A 21 5.69 7.64 21.32
CA TYR A 21 5.53 7.27 19.92
C TYR A 21 4.05 7.09 19.55
N SER A 22 3.29 8.18 19.71
CA SER A 22 1.84 8.24 19.50
C SER A 22 1.43 8.05 18.03
N SER A 23 0.15 7.73 17.82
CA SER A 23 -0.38 7.31 16.52
C SER A 23 -0.37 8.37 15.44
N ASP A 24 -0.43 9.64 15.84
CA ASP A 24 -0.42 10.82 14.96
C ASP A 24 0.90 11.00 14.22
N LYS A 25 2.00 10.45 14.75
CA LYS A 25 3.32 10.47 14.10
C LYS A 25 3.38 9.74 12.77
N ALA A 26 2.43 8.85 12.51
CA ALA A 26 2.37 8.16 11.23
C ALA A 26 1.68 9.00 10.15
N VAL A 27 1.16 10.19 10.46
CA VAL A 27 0.43 11.05 9.51
C VAL A 27 0.78 12.52 9.65
N ASP A 28 1.92 12.83 10.28
CA ASP A 28 2.35 14.20 10.56
C ASP A 28 3.25 14.79 9.47
N GLY A 29 3.63 14.00 8.45
CA GLY A 29 4.52 14.39 7.37
C GLY A 29 6.01 14.43 7.77
N HIS A 30 6.36 13.94 8.97
CA HIS A 30 7.73 13.87 9.47
C HIS A 30 8.22 12.43 9.46
N PHE A 31 8.87 12.02 8.37
CA PHE A 31 9.32 10.63 8.19
C PHE A 31 10.73 10.51 7.58
N MET A 32 11.52 11.57 7.69
CA MET A 32 12.88 11.64 7.14
C MET A 32 13.87 10.87 8.03
N ASN A 33 13.64 10.88 9.34
CA ASN A 33 14.43 10.20 10.35
C ASN A 33 13.64 9.03 10.95
N ARG A 34 13.54 7.93 10.18
CA ARG A 34 12.74 6.70 10.47
C ARG A 34 13.31 5.81 11.57
N SER A 35 13.77 6.46 12.60
CA SER A 35 14.74 5.97 13.53
C SER A 35 14.18 6.23 14.92
N ILE A 36 14.41 5.33 15.88
CA ILE A 36 13.82 5.49 17.21
C ILE A 36 14.21 6.84 17.83
N THR A 37 15.46 7.28 17.69
CA THR A 37 15.90 8.59 18.18
C THR A 37 15.34 9.76 17.38
N GLY A 38 14.83 9.52 16.18
CA GLY A 38 14.14 10.50 15.35
C GLY A 38 12.77 10.91 15.91
N ASN A 39 12.10 10.02 16.64
CA ASN A 39 10.76 10.27 17.20
C ASN A 39 9.72 10.72 16.14
N GLU A 40 9.83 10.12 14.96
CA GLU A 40 9.10 10.41 13.72
C GLU A 40 8.24 9.19 13.29
N CYS A 41 7.93 8.29 14.22
CA CYS A 41 7.15 7.10 13.92
C CYS A 41 6.17 6.79 15.05
N ALA A 42 5.01 6.26 14.71
CA ALA A 42 4.08 5.62 15.63
C ALA A 42 4.61 4.22 15.97
N ILE A 43 4.78 3.91 17.26
CA ILE A 43 5.35 2.64 17.72
C ILE A 43 4.47 2.03 18.80
N SER A 44 4.04 0.78 18.57
CA SER A 44 3.34 0.00 19.57
C SER A 44 4.27 -0.55 20.65
N GLY A 45 3.72 -0.78 21.84
CA GLY A 45 4.39 -1.63 22.83
C GLY A 45 4.65 -3.05 22.31
N GLY A 46 5.59 -3.75 22.94
CA GLY A 46 5.75 -5.20 22.78
C GLY A 46 4.88 -5.98 23.78
N ASN A 47 4.97 -7.31 23.73
CA ASN A 47 4.27 -8.27 24.61
C ASN A 47 2.75 -8.43 24.37
N VAL A 48 2.27 -8.13 23.18
CA VAL A 48 0.89 -8.40 22.76
C VAL A 48 0.88 -9.32 21.54
N THR A 49 -0.19 -10.11 21.38
CA THR A 49 -0.37 -11.02 20.24
C THR A 49 -1.09 -10.36 19.07
N GLU A 50 -1.67 -9.19 19.27
CA GLU A 50 -2.31 -8.41 18.21
C GLU A 50 -2.08 -6.92 18.45
N VAL A 51 -1.94 -6.15 17.37
CA VAL A 51 -1.87 -4.69 17.41
C VAL A 51 -2.68 -4.12 16.27
N THR A 52 -3.29 -2.97 16.52
CA THR A 52 -4.05 -2.21 15.53
C THR A 52 -3.60 -0.76 15.55
N TRP A 53 -3.42 -0.16 14.38
CA TRP A 53 -3.33 1.29 14.18
C TRP A 53 -4.33 1.68 13.10
N TYR A 54 -4.98 2.83 13.22
CA TYR A 54 -5.80 3.37 12.13
C TYR A 54 -5.73 4.89 12.03
N VAL A 55 -6.06 5.37 10.84
CA VAL A 55 -6.39 6.78 10.57
C VAL A 55 -7.87 6.88 10.14
N ASP A 56 -8.58 7.86 10.71
CA ASP A 56 -9.92 8.26 10.31
C ASP A 56 -9.83 9.37 9.27
N LEU A 57 -10.18 9.08 8.01
CA LEU A 57 -10.15 10.06 6.93
C LEU A 57 -11.28 11.12 7.02
N GLU A 58 -12.15 11.01 8.03
CA GLU A 58 -13.31 11.87 8.34
C GLU A 58 -14.41 11.89 7.25
N SER A 59 -14.16 11.22 6.13
CA SER A 59 -15.07 11.06 5.00
C SER A 59 -14.86 9.71 4.34
N ILE A 60 -15.91 9.20 3.69
CA ILE A 60 -15.83 7.97 2.89
C ILE A 60 -15.24 8.33 1.53
N GLN A 61 -14.11 7.74 1.18
CA GLN A 61 -13.34 8.05 -0.04
C GLN A 61 -12.87 6.75 -0.72
N LYS A 62 -12.56 6.80 -2.02
CA LYS A 62 -11.94 5.67 -2.73
C LYS A 62 -10.43 5.87 -2.72
N ASN A 63 -9.70 5.05 -1.96
CA ASN A 63 -8.35 5.44 -1.57
C ASN A 63 -7.27 4.48 -2.03
N LEU A 64 -6.14 5.01 -2.46
CA LEU A 64 -4.86 4.32 -2.50
C LEU A 64 -4.13 4.59 -1.20
N ALA A 65 -3.48 3.58 -0.63
CA ALA A 65 -2.72 3.75 0.59
C ALA A 65 -1.25 3.38 0.33
N LYS A 66 -0.36 4.29 0.70
CA LYS A 66 1.09 4.18 0.58
C LYS A 66 1.70 4.24 1.97
N PHE A 67 2.56 3.28 2.27
CA PHE A 67 3.10 3.09 3.61
C PHE A 67 4.61 3.24 3.61
N HIS A 68 5.12 4.03 4.55
CA HIS A 68 6.53 4.13 4.89
C HIS A 68 6.75 3.50 6.27
N HIS A 69 7.57 2.45 6.34
CA HIS A 69 7.91 1.80 7.61
C HIS A 69 9.36 2.07 8.04
N THR A 70 9.64 1.79 9.32
CA THR A 70 10.96 1.89 9.95
C THR A 70 11.94 0.81 9.47
N PHE A 71 13.23 1.12 9.50
CA PHE A 71 14.29 0.11 9.44
C PHE A 71 15.23 0.19 10.63
N SER A 72 15.62 -0.98 11.13
CA SER A 72 16.67 -1.10 12.15
C SER A 72 17.73 -2.13 11.75
N SER A 73 18.98 -1.76 11.99
CA SER A 73 20.13 -2.66 12.12
C SER A 73 20.83 -2.29 13.45
N PRO A 74 21.80 -3.06 13.95
CA PRO A 74 21.93 -3.31 15.37
C PRO A 74 23.10 -2.58 16.05
N ALA A 75 23.07 -2.62 17.38
CA ALA A 75 23.93 -1.87 18.29
C ALA A 75 25.43 -2.12 18.08
N TYR A 76 26.21 -1.04 18.15
CA TYR A 76 27.60 -1.06 18.62
C TYR A 76 27.61 -0.41 20.02
N ASN A 77 28.14 -1.12 21.03
CA ASN A 77 28.36 -0.62 22.40
C ASN A 77 27.13 -0.16 23.21
N GLY A 78 25.98 -0.84 23.10
CA GLY A 78 24.86 -0.65 24.03
C GLY A 78 24.16 0.71 23.97
N ILE A 79 24.43 1.51 22.93
CA ILE A 79 23.69 2.75 22.62
C ILE A 79 23.22 2.64 21.17
N MET A 80 21.93 2.40 20.95
CA MET A 80 21.37 2.17 19.61
C MET A 80 21.15 3.50 18.87
N GLN A 81 21.95 3.73 17.84
CA GLN A 81 21.70 4.76 16.82
C GLN A 81 20.86 4.16 15.69
N SER A 82 19.73 4.77 15.48
CA SER A 82 18.75 4.40 14.51
C SER A 82 19.08 5.05 13.16
N GLY A 83 19.05 4.29 12.06
CA GLY A 83 19.20 4.85 10.71
C GLY A 83 20.10 4.15 9.69
N ARG A 84 20.50 2.87 9.86
CA ARG A 84 21.41 2.20 8.87
C ARG A 84 21.02 0.76 8.49
N ALA A 85 19.80 0.55 7.99
CA ALA A 85 19.42 -0.74 7.39
C ALA A 85 19.02 -0.71 5.90
N VAL A 86 18.94 0.46 5.23
CA VAL A 86 18.51 0.52 3.81
C VAL A 86 19.09 1.68 2.98
N ASP A 87 20.38 1.98 3.09
CA ASP A 87 21.03 2.77 2.03
C ASP A 87 21.26 1.94 0.73
N GLY A 88 20.65 0.76 0.62
CA GLY A 88 20.87 -0.17 -0.49
C GLY A 88 22.31 -0.68 -0.58
N ARG A 89 23.12 -0.47 0.47
CA ARG A 89 24.57 -0.64 0.42
C ARG A 89 25.11 -1.55 1.52
N LYS A 90 24.48 -2.72 1.75
CA LYS A 90 25.22 -3.97 2.06
C LYS A 90 24.39 -5.23 1.98
N THR A 91 25.11 -6.32 1.70
CA THR A 91 24.68 -7.64 1.21
C THR A 91 24.71 -8.74 2.27
N ASP A 92 24.69 -8.43 3.57
CA ASP A 92 24.77 -9.49 4.59
C ASP A 92 24.14 -9.09 5.94
N LEU A 93 23.04 -9.75 6.30
CA LEU A 93 22.28 -9.59 7.55
C LEU A 93 22.73 -10.57 8.65
N SER A 94 23.77 -11.38 8.42
CA SER A 94 24.13 -12.52 9.29
C SER A 94 24.75 -12.15 10.66
N ALA A 95 25.12 -10.89 10.90
CA ALA A 95 25.91 -10.51 12.09
C ALA A 95 25.09 -10.06 13.32
N TYR A 96 23.77 -9.95 13.20
CA TYR A 96 22.88 -9.69 14.34
C TYR A 96 21.49 -10.20 13.98
N GLY A 97 20.98 -11.11 14.80
CA GLY A 97 19.81 -11.92 14.45
C GLY A 97 18.61 -11.13 13.93
N ASP A 98 17.93 -11.79 12.99
CA ASP A 98 16.68 -11.52 12.26
C ASP A 98 15.48 -10.90 13.02
N TYR A 99 15.65 -10.39 14.24
CA TYR A 99 14.56 -9.98 15.13
C TYR A 99 13.75 -8.79 14.58
N TYR A 100 14.38 -7.76 14.04
CA TYR A 100 13.61 -6.58 13.62
C TYR A 100 12.79 -6.78 12.35
N PRO A 101 13.33 -7.34 11.25
CA PRO A 101 12.51 -7.70 10.09
C PRO A 101 11.34 -8.62 10.46
N SER A 102 11.52 -9.47 11.48
CA SER A 102 10.48 -10.40 11.95
C SER A 102 9.25 -9.71 12.59
N ARG A 103 9.39 -8.46 13.05
CA ARG A 103 8.30 -7.70 13.72
C ARG A 103 7.25 -7.19 12.73
N PHE A 104 7.70 -6.86 11.52
CA PHE A 104 6.85 -6.36 10.44
C PHE A 104 6.14 -7.46 9.66
N LYS A 105 6.43 -8.73 9.92
CA LYS A 105 5.82 -9.82 9.15
C LYS A 105 4.38 -10.09 9.56
N GLY A 106 3.58 -10.53 8.60
CA GLY A 106 2.21 -11.02 8.82
C GLY A 106 1.13 -9.93 8.94
N PHE A 107 1.49 -8.66 8.73
CA PHE A 107 0.54 -7.56 8.83
C PHE A 107 -0.49 -7.57 7.69
N SER A 108 -1.67 -7.04 8.01
CA SER A 108 -2.77 -6.77 7.10
C SER A 108 -2.96 -5.27 6.98
N LEU A 109 -3.33 -4.82 5.78
CA LEU A 109 -3.88 -3.49 5.56
C LEU A 109 -5.29 -3.59 5.06
N ILE A 110 -6.16 -2.84 5.74
CA ILE A 110 -7.60 -3.01 5.65
C ILE A 110 -8.23 -1.63 5.48
N ILE A 111 -9.17 -1.54 4.54
CA ILE A 111 -10.03 -0.36 4.37
C ILE A 111 -11.41 -0.69 4.92
N SER A 112 -11.93 0.15 5.82
CA SER A 112 -13.22 -0.09 6.50
C SER A 112 -14.06 1.18 6.62
N ASN A 113 -15.37 1.01 6.84
CA ASN A 113 -16.28 2.08 7.24
C ASN A 113 -16.46 2.17 8.77
N THR A 114 -15.89 1.22 9.51
CA THR A 114 -15.87 1.18 10.98
C THR A 114 -14.42 1.09 11.47
N THR A 115 -14.22 1.27 12.78
CA THR A 115 -12.92 1.07 13.42
C THR A 115 -12.57 -0.41 13.64
N ASN A 116 -13.49 -1.33 13.35
CA ASN A 116 -13.27 -2.76 13.46
C ASN A 116 -12.69 -3.31 12.15
N HIS A 117 -11.47 -3.84 12.22
CA HIS A 117 -10.76 -4.40 11.08
C HIS A 117 -11.50 -5.60 10.44
N ARG A 118 -12.38 -6.29 11.17
CA ARG A 118 -13.15 -7.43 10.66
C ARG A 118 -14.30 -7.04 9.72
N ASP A 119 -14.72 -5.77 9.77
CA ASP A 119 -15.79 -5.27 8.91
C ASP A 119 -15.27 -4.73 7.57
N GLY A 120 -13.94 -4.66 7.42
CA GLY A 120 -13.27 -4.06 6.27
C GLY A 120 -12.87 -5.04 5.18
N VAL A 121 -12.32 -4.49 4.10
CA VAL A 121 -11.71 -5.26 3.01
C VAL A 121 -10.19 -5.30 3.23
N THR A 122 -9.63 -6.50 3.33
CA THR A 122 -8.17 -6.70 3.37
C THR A 122 -7.58 -6.43 2.00
N CYS A 123 -6.95 -5.27 1.86
CA CYS A 123 -6.27 -4.80 0.66
C CYS A 123 -4.93 -5.49 0.45
N TYR A 124 -4.25 -5.81 1.55
CA TYR A 124 -2.96 -6.45 1.54
C TYR A 124 -2.84 -7.34 2.77
N LYS A 125 -2.25 -8.52 2.59
CA LYS A 125 -1.78 -9.40 3.66
C LYS A 125 -0.36 -9.77 3.34
N ASP A 126 0.55 -9.45 4.25
CA ASP A 126 1.90 -10.01 4.17
C ASP A 126 1.82 -11.51 4.44
N VAL A 127 2.18 -12.31 3.43
CA VAL A 127 2.24 -13.77 3.47
C VAL A 127 3.68 -14.26 3.41
N SER A 128 4.64 -13.43 3.86
CA SER A 128 6.06 -13.65 3.62
C SER A 128 6.70 -14.75 4.49
N ASP A 129 6.45 -16.00 4.11
CA ASP A 129 7.23 -17.14 4.63
C ASP A 129 8.66 -17.19 4.05
N ALA A 130 8.93 -16.47 2.95
CA ALA A 130 10.20 -16.55 2.21
C ALA A 130 10.96 -15.22 2.02
N LYS A 131 10.37 -14.06 2.36
CA LYS A 131 11.09 -12.76 2.24
C LYS A 131 11.90 -12.49 3.50
N THR A 132 13.20 -12.32 3.34
CA THR A 132 14.14 -11.89 4.38
C THR A 132 14.07 -10.38 4.63
N SER A 133 13.33 -9.62 3.80
CA SER A 133 13.18 -8.16 3.95
C SER A 133 11.85 -7.65 3.40
N ILE A 134 11.27 -6.64 4.07
CA ILE A 134 10.10 -5.88 3.63
C ILE A 134 10.60 -4.50 3.11
N PRO A 135 10.20 -4.03 1.91
CA PRO A 135 10.77 -2.83 1.28
C PRO A 135 10.39 -1.52 1.98
N PRO A 136 11.29 -0.51 2.12
CA PRO A 136 11.08 0.74 2.89
C PRO A 136 9.78 1.51 2.72
N VAL A 137 9.28 1.40 1.52
CA VAL A 137 8.13 2.10 1.00
C VAL A 137 7.39 1.02 0.25
N MET A 138 6.11 0.89 0.56
CA MET A 138 5.22 -0.03 -0.12
C MET A 138 4.01 0.74 -0.62
N ASP A 139 3.79 0.64 -1.92
CA ASP A 139 2.60 1.18 -2.57
C ASP A 139 1.54 0.07 -2.61
N ILE A 140 0.39 0.31 -1.97
CA ILE A 140 -0.70 -0.67 -1.90
C ILE A 140 -1.90 -0.14 -2.65
N MET A 141 -2.09 -0.75 -3.82
CA MET A 141 -3.19 -0.46 -4.73
C MET A 141 -4.45 -1.16 -4.23
N CYS A 142 -5.35 -0.42 -3.61
CA CYS A 142 -6.63 -0.96 -3.14
C CYS A 142 -7.80 -0.08 -3.55
N SER A 143 -8.45 -0.39 -4.66
CA SER A 143 -9.63 0.37 -5.14
C SER A 143 -10.90 0.06 -4.33
N VAL A 144 -10.91 0.38 -3.04
CA VAL A 144 -12.04 0.17 -2.13
C VAL A 144 -12.50 1.51 -1.55
N VAL A 145 -13.80 1.62 -1.35
CA VAL A 145 -14.43 2.79 -0.72
C VAL A 145 -14.48 2.57 0.80
N GLY A 146 -13.88 3.48 1.57
CA GLY A 146 -13.89 3.41 3.03
C GLY A 146 -13.49 4.72 3.71
N ARG A 147 -13.71 4.78 5.02
CA ARG A 147 -13.35 5.93 5.87
C ARG A 147 -12.09 5.69 6.70
N TYR A 148 -11.82 4.45 7.09
CA TYR A 148 -10.69 4.08 7.91
C TYR A 148 -9.67 3.29 7.11
N VAL A 149 -8.40 3.67 7.23
CA VAL A 149 -7.27 2.84 6.80
C VAL A 149 -6.65 2.23 8.05
N ILE A 150 -6.61 0.90 8.09
CA ILE A 150 -6.28 0.13 9.29
C ILE A 150 -5.05 -0.75 9.01
N TYR A 151 -4.02 -0.57 9.82
CA TYR A 151 -2.92 -1.52 9.99
C TYR A 151 -3.27 -2.48 11.11
N TYR A 152 -3.29 -3.78 10.81
CA TYR A 152 -3.54 -4.82 11.78
C TYR A 152 -2.43 -5.86 11.68
N ASN A 153 -1.81 -6.20 12.79
CA ASN A 153 -0.80 -7.24 12.83
C ASN A 153 -1.10 -8.20 13.98
N GLU A 154 -0.96 -9.49 13.72
CA GLU A 154 -1.33 -10.53 14.66
C GLU A 154 -0.28 -11.65 14.70
N ARG A 155 -0.26 -12.34 15.83
CA ARG A 155 0.51 -13.56 16.08
C ARG A 155 -0.48 -14.64 16.42
N ILE A 156 -0.71 -15.52 15.45
CA ILE A 156 -1.51 -16.72 15.67
C ILE A 156 -0.63 -17.68 16.48
N PRO A 157 -1.04 -18.15 17.67
CA PRO A 157 -0.21 -19.00 18.53
C PRO A 157 0.31 -20.28 17.86
N GLU A 158 -0.46 -20.86 16.95
CA GLU A 158 -0.09 -22.02 16.13
C GLU A 158 1.03 -21.70 15.11
N TYR A 159 1.23 -20.43 14.80
CA TYR A 159 2.26 -19.89 13.89
C TYR A 159 3.32 -19.05 14.59
N GLY A 160 3.24 -18.83 15.91
CA GLY A 160 4.27 -18.12 16.70
C GLY A 160 5.63 -18.83 16.68
N SER A 161 5.66 -20.07 16.17
CA SER A 161 6.84 -20.89 15.90
C SER A 161 7.31 -20.88 14.44
N ARG A 162 6.64 -20.13 13.52
CA ARG A 162 7.10 -20.02 12.13
C ARG A 162 8.49 -19.35 12.11
N PRO A 163 9.49 -19.98 11.47
CA PRO A 163 10.83 -19.40 11.38
C PRO A 163 10.78 -17.98 10.80
N GLY A 164 11.33 -17.02 11.52
CA GLY A 164 11.49 -15.64 11.04
C GLY A 164 10.33 -14.69 11.34
N TYR A 165 9.34 -15.07 12.16
CA TYR A 165 8.37 -14.15 12.77
C TYR A 165 8.77 -13.82 14.21
N SER A 166 8.46 -12.60 14.64
CA SER A 166 8.58 -12.24 16.06
C SER A 166 7.46 -12.92 16.87
N PRO A 167 7.71 -13.37 18.10
CA PRO A 167 6.66 -13.92 18.96
C PRO A 167 5.59 -12.89 19.35
N GLU A 168 5.89 -11.60 19.28
CA GLU A 168 4.97 -10.50 19.57
C GLU A 168 4.57 -9.73 18.30
N ALA A 169 3.35 -9.16 18.32
CA ALA A 169 2.84 -8.29 17.28
C ALA A 169 3.35 -6.86 17.47
N PHE A 170 3.68 -6.19 16.36
CA PHE A 170 4.19 -4.82 16.37
C PHE A 170 3.59 -3.98 15.25
N ALA A 171 3.38 -2.70 15.55
CA ALA A 171 3.08 -1.65 14.59
C ALA A 171 4.15 -0.57 14.73
N GLU A 172 4.94 -0.37 13.68
CA GLU A 172 6.02 0.63 13.63
C GLU A 172 5.91 1.37 12.30
N LEU A 173 5.17 2.48 12.30
CA LEU A 173 4.74 3.21 11.11
C LEU A 173 5.31 4.62 11.15
N CYS A 174 6.11 5.01 10.17
CA CYS A 174 6.69 6.37 10.15
C CYS A 174 5.92 7.33 9.26
N GLU A 175 5.29 6.84 8.20
CA GLU A 175 4.32 7.64 7.45
C GLU A 175 3.32 6.70 6.80
N VAL A 176 2.06 7.12 6.79
CA VAL A 176 0.97 6.52 6.05
C VAL A 176 0.35 7.62 5.22
N GLU A 177 0.62 7.58 3.94
CA GLU A 177 0.07 8.50 2.97
C GLU A 177 -1.15 7.84 2.31
N VAL A 178 -2.27 8.53 2.29
CA VAL A 178 -3.49 8.04 1.64
C VAL A 178 -3.88 9.03 0.56
N TYR A 179 -4.09 8.55 -0.66
CA TYR A 179 -4.40 9.41 -1.80
C TYR A 179 -5.74 9.00 -2.41
N ASP A 180 -6.51 9.98 -2.86
CA ASP A 180 -7.70 9.70 -3.67
C ASP A 180 -7.26 9.18 -5.04
N LEU A 181 -8.02 8.23 -5.57
CA LEU A 181 -7.81 7.66 -6.89
C LEU A 181 -8.71 8.35 -7.91
N GLU A 182 -8.26 9.52 -8.39
CA GLU A 182 -8.91 10.16 -9.54
C GLU A 182 -8.49 9.46 -10.85
N ASN A 183 -9.46 8.93 -11.58
CA ASN A 183 -9.23 8.49 -12.96
C ASN A 183 -9.17 9.71 -13.88
N VAL A 184 -8.00 10.33 -13.99
CA VAL A 184 -7.77 11.51 -14.83
C VAL A 184 -8.00 11.26 -16.32
N ALA A 185 -8.03 9.99 -16.75
CA ALA A 185 -8.36 9.61 -18.13
C ALA A 185 -9.88 9.50 -18.38
N PHE A 186 -10.73 9.49 -17.35
CA PHE A 186 -12.16 9.24 -17.48
C PHE A 186 -12.83 10.23 -18.43
N LEU A 187 -13.50 9.69 -19.46
CA LEU A 187 -14.19 10.43 -20.52
C LEU A 187 -13.32 11.46 -21.27
N LYS A 188 -11.99 11.34 -21.17
CA LYS A 188 -11.07 12.21 -21.91
C LYS A 188 -11.04 11.87 -23.39
N PRO A 189 -10.73 12.85 -24.27
CA PRO A 189 -10.59 12.58 -25.69
C PRO A 189 -9.54 11.50 -25.94
N THR A 190 -9.88 10.57 -26.83
CA THR A 190 -8.99 9.47 -27.20
C THR A 190 -8.79 9.43 -28.71
N TRP A 191 -7.69 8.80 -29.11
CA TRP A 191 -7.47 8.42 -30.49
C TRP A 191 -6.74 7.09 -30.53
N MET A 192 -7.08 6.27 -31.52
CA MET A 192 -6.39 5.01 -31.75
C MET A 192 -6.11 4.79 -33.24
N SER A 193 -4.92 4.28 -33.54
CA SER A 193 -4.55 3.88 -34.89
C SER A 193 -5.43 2.73 -35.38
N ASN A 194 -5.95 2.83 -36.61
CA ASN A 194 -6.78 1.79 -37.24
C ASN A 194 -7.97 1.32 -36.38
N SER A 195 -8.66 2.25 -35.71
CA SER A 195 -9.79 1.98 -34.82
C SER A 195 -10.93 1.22 -35.54
N MET A 196 -11.25 0.01 -35.07
CA MET A 196 -12.44 -0.75 -35.46
C MET A 196 -13.60 -0.55 -34.47
N ILE A 197 -13.29 -0.59 -33.18
CA ILE A 197 -14.20 -0.16 -32.10
C ILE A 197 -13.67 1.17 -31.59
N TRP A 198 -14.58 2.09 -31.26
CA TRP A 198 -14.22 3.44 -30.85
C TRP A 198 -13.32 3.44 -29.61
N SER A 199 -12.34 4.35 -29.62
CA SER A 199 -11.31 4.46 -28.59
C SER A 199 -11.82 4.99 -27.26
N ASP A 200 -13.00 5.64 -27.22
CA ASP A 200 -13.63 6.13 -25.98
C ASP A 200 -13.93 4.99 -25.00
N LYS A 201 -14.11 3.76 -25.50
CA LYS A 201 -14.31 2.57 -24.66
C LYS A 201 -13.12 2.24 -23.78
N ALA A 202 -11.93 2.76 -24.06
CA ALA A 202 -10.78 2.58 -23.17
C ALA A 202 -10.87 3.44 -21.90
N VAL A 203 -11.72 4.47 -21.89
CA VAL A 203 -11.76 5.50 -20.84
C VAL A 203 -13.17 5.81 -20.33
N ASP A 204 -14.17 5.02 -20.69
CA ASP A 204 -15.58 5.23 -20.32
C ASP A 204 -15.94 4.69 -18.92
N GLY A 205 -14.95 4.16 -18.19
CA GLY A 205 -15.10 3.60 -16.85
C GLY A 205 -15.80 2.24 -16.80
N LYS A 206 -16.01 1.57 -17.95
CA LYS A 206 -16.62 0.24 -18.01
C LYS A 206 -15.57 -0.82 -18.31
N TYR A 207 -15.51 -1.85 -17.48
CA TYR A 207 -14.49 -2.91 -17.57
C TYR A 207 -14.97 -4.27 -17.07
N THR A 208 -16.29 -4.47 -16.96
CA THR A 208 -16.89 -5.72 -16.47
C THR A 208 -17.14 -6.74 -17.58
N ASN A 209 -17.29 -6.29 -18.82
CA ASN A 209 -17.47 -7.15 -19.99
C ASN A 209 -16.29 -6.98 -20.94
N LEU A 210 -15.26 -7.81 -20.74
CA LEU A 210 -14.00 -7.77 -21.49
C LEU A 210 -14.06 -8.64 -22.76
N HIS A 211 -15.27 -8.85 -23.30
CA HIS A 211 -15.50 -9.50 -24.57
C HIS A 211 -15.55 -8.48 -25.71
N TRP A 212 -15.02 -8.86 -26.88
CA TRP A 212 -14.84 -7.94 -28.00
C TRP A 212 -16.11 -7.24 -28.48
N ASN A 213 -17.25 -7.94 -28.46
CA ASN A 213 -18.55 -7.36 -28.81
C ASN A 213 -19.36 -6.92 -27.59
N GLY A 214 -18.77 -6.98 -26.39
CA GLY A 214 -19.41 -6.61 -25.12
C GLY A 214 -19.59 -5.09 -24.94
N GLY A 215 -19.02 -4.30 -25.85
CA GLY A 215 -19.19 -2.85 -25.90
C GLY A 215 -18.36 -2.05 -24.88
N GLN A 216 -17.37 -2.68 -24.22
CA GLN A 216 -16.51 -2.06 -23.20
C GLN A 216 -15.01 -2.23 -23.51
N CYS A 217 -14.66 -2.50 -24.77
CA CYS A 217 -13.27 -2.62 -25.21
C CYS A 217 -13.07 -1.79 -26.48
N THR A 218 -11.95 -1.09 -26.57
CA THR A 218 -11.48 -0.56 -27.86
C THR A 218 -10.72 -1.65 -28.62
N MET A 219 -10.73 -1.59 -29.96
CA MET A 219 -10.05 -2.57 -30.81
C MET A 219 -9.58 -1.93 -32.11
N SER A 220 -8.31 -2.14 -32.46
CA SER A 220 -7.76 -1.78 -33.77
C SER A 220 -7.90 -2.93 -34.76
N SER A 221 -7.73 -2.64 -36.05
CA SER A 221 -7.54 -3.69 -37.05
C SER A 221 -6.20 -4.40 -36.85
N LEU A 222 -6.06 -5.56 -37.50
CA LEU A 222 -4.81 -6.30 -37.56
C LEU A 222 -3.73 -5.42 -38.20
N SER A 223 -2.68 -5.15 -37.43
CA SER A 223 -1.52 -4.34 -37.83
C SER A 223 -0.32 -4.79 -36.99
N GLN A 224 0.89 -4.57 -37.49
CA GLN A 224 2.11 -4.85 -36.72
C GLN A 224 2.29 -3.89 -35.55
N THR A 225 1.67 -2.71 -35.62
CA THR A 225 1.70 -1.69 -34.57
C THR A 225 0.29 -1.21 -34.27
N ALA A 226 0.06 -0.89 -32.99
CA ALA A 226 -1.15 -0.25 -32.52
C ALA A 226 -0.77 0.85 -31.52
N THR A 227 -1.40 2.00 -31.63
CA THR A 227 -1.20 3.14 -30.75
C THR A 227 -2.55 3.65 -30.28
N LEU A 228 -2.70 3.81 -28.97
CA LEU A 228 -3.80 4.51 -28.32
C LEU A 228 -3.18 5.67 -27.54
N TRP A 229 -3.75 6.86 -27.66
CA TRP A 229 -3.44 7.96 -26.75
C TRP A 229 -4.71 8.55 -26.16
N VAL A 230 -4.55 9.13 -24.96
CA VAL A 230 -5.58 9.86 -24.24
C VAL A 230 -5.08 11.29 -24.05
N ASN A 231 -5.85 12.29 -24.46
CA ASN A 231 -5.52 13.68 -24.20
C ASN A 231 -6.13 14.06 -22.86
N LEU A 232 -5.27 14.24 -21.84
CA LEU A 232 -5.71 14.58 -20.48
C LEU A 232 -6.21 16.03 -20.37
N GLU A 233 -6.03 16.85 -21.41
CA GLU A 233 -6.46 18.25 -21.53
C GLU A 233 -5.81 19.22 -20.54
N MET A 234 -4.96 18.71 -19.65
CA MET A 234 -4.25 19.48 -18.63
C MET A 234 -2.99 18.74 -18.20
N ASP A 235 -2.05 19.47 -17.60
CA ASP A 235 -0.85 18.89 -17.02
C ASP A 235 -1.15 18.30 -15.62
N VAL A 236 -1.18 16.97 -15.54
CA VAL A 236 -1.32 16.22 -14.28
C VAL A 236 -0.12 15.33 -14.02
N ALA A 237 0.20 15.11 -12.74
CA ALA A 237 1.13 14.05 -12.35
C ALA A 237 0.39 12.71 -12.43
N ILE A 238 0.94 11.76 -13.16
CA ILE A 238 0.38 10.40 -13.27
C ILE A 238 1.15 9.51 -12.30
N ASP A 239 0.47 9.01 -11.28
CA ASP A 239 1.04 8.11 -10.29
C ASP A 239 1.16 6.68 -10.85
N HIS A 240 0.08 6.13 -11.41
CA HIS A 240 0.04 4.80 -12.00
C HIS A 240 -0.93 4.72 -13.17
N VAL A 241 -0.82 3.65 -13.97
CA VAL A 241 -1.70 3.35 -15.11
C VAL A 241 -2.27 1.95 -14.92
N VAL A 242 -3.61 1.85 -14.95
CA VAL A 242 -4.32 0.56 -14.92
C VAL A 242 -4.82 0.23 -16.32
N ILE A 243 -4.49 -0.97 -16.81
CA ILE A 243 -4.94 -1.46 -18.13
C ILE A 243 -5.71 -2.75 -17.94
N TYR A 244 -6.95 -2.79 -18.44
CA TYR A 244 -7.76 -4.00 -18.53
C TYR A 244 -7.61 -4.61 -19.92
N PHE A 245 -6.99 -5.78 -20.00
CA PHE A 245 -6.84 -6.50 -21.26
C PHE A 245 -8.14 -7.24 -21.61
N ARG A 246 -8.45 -7.35 -22.91
CA ARG A 246 -9.51 -8.21 -23.41
C ARG A 246 -9.23 -9.66 -23.00
N THR A 247 -10.22 -10.31 -22.40
CA THR A 247 -10.16 -11.72 -21.98
C THR A 247 -11.26 -12.58 -22.59
N ASP A 248 -12.16 -11.97 -23.36
CA ASP A 248 -13.41 -12.61 -23.80
C ASP A 248 -14.24 -13.18 -22.65
N ASN A 249 -14.11 -12.58 -21.45
CA ASN A 249 -14.67 -13.03 -20.18
C ASN A 249 -14.25 -14.47 -19.79
N GLY A 250 -13.19 -14.99 -20.41
CA GLY A 250 -12.61 -16.28 -20.07
C GLY A 250 -11.59 -16.19 -18.93
N PRO A 251 -11.28 -17.33 -18.28
CA PRO A 251 -10.22 -17.40 -17.28
C PRO A 251 -8.86 -17.09 -17.90
N LEU A 252 -8.08 -16.25 -17.22
CA LEU A 252 -6.72 -15.92 -17.63
C LEU A 252 -5.81 -17.15 -17.48
N GLY A 253 -5.09 -17.53 -18.53
CA GLY A 253 -3.98 -18.49 -18.44
C GLY A 253 -4.32 -19.98 -18.62
N VAL A 254 -5.51 -20.33 -19.10
CA VAL A 254 -5.80 -21.72 -19.48
C VAL A 254 -5.72 -21.85 -21.01
N LYS A 255 -4.67 -22.52 -21.50
CA LYS A 255 -4.63 -23.10 -22.85
C LYS A 255 -4.91 -24.58 -22.75
#